data_AF-A0AAW9QQ53-F1
#
_entry.id   AF-A0AAW9QQ53-F1
#
_cell.length_a   1.000
_cell.length_b   1.000
_cell.length_c   1.000
_cell.angle_alpha   90.00
_cell.angle_beta   90.00
_cell.angle_gamma   90.00
#
_symmetry.space_group_name_H-M   'P 1'
#
loop_
_entity.id
_entity.type
_entity.pdbx_description
1 polymer ?
#
loop_
_entity_poly.entity_id
_entity_poly.type
_entity_poly.pdbx_seq_one_letter_code
_entity_poly.pdbx_strand_id
1 'polypeptide(L)'
;MGGNTALEFARKYPDIRSTVTMSYGSEVTPTAPKNLLFALGIYEQLNPIHKLREIFLHSALPESKPYNTNEICGDFATGTARKFFLSPTSDHIIAPFDPDLIREAIDWTRKSFNLPDREITGFKIHLFIVAQTLIFIGSLIISVYCLQNHPIWTKGIGVVAIGIWLFNKLSIASPDRSSFLLCFLFFLLFLSDYAARNPRTWAKKIIISLLYIGAGLTILFIATFFSNIRELLDRPDYLLYLPKFFLQFIFFVIYNVILKIRLILTPTYRMNLTISPWFWIPVIVETLYPRKIVNFLEWVGSGIVHWLRQPFRWGFTIPTGKEAIILGCLGVILTIIVIMRIQDGLLAEAIERSNVFLPLVFKTILLPIFLLVWTIRSRWFRHLEARILSEPS
;
A
#
# COMPACT_ATOMS: atom_id res chain seq x y z
N MET A 1 -9.65 -4.83 10.62
CA MET A 1 -9.53 -4.31 12.01
C MET A 1 -10.44 -3.12 12.26
N GLY A 2 -10.21 -1.93 11.67
CA GLY A 2 -11.04 -0.74 11.94
C GLY A 2 -12.55 -0.94 11.71
N GLY A 3 -12.95 -1.60 10.62
CA GLY A 3 -14.35 -1.95 10.37
C GLY A 3 -14.97 -2.84 11.45
N ASN A 4 -14.24 -3.86 11.92
CA ASN A 4 -14.71 -4.73 13.01
C ASN A 4 -14.91 -3.95 14.31
N THR A 5 -13.93 -3.11 14.68
CA THR A 5 -14.03 -2.25 15.85
C THR A 5 -15.24 -1.31 15.75
N ALA A 6 -15.51 -0.75 14.58
CA ALA A 6 -16.69 0.09 14.37
C ALA A 6 -18.00 -0.69 14.56
N LEU A 7 -18.09 -1.91 14.04
CA LEU A 7 -19.28 -2.78 14.21
C LEU A 7 -19.50 -3.19 15.66
N GLU A 8 -18.47 -3.68 16.34
CA GLU A 8 -18.53 -4.09 17.74
C GLU A 8 -18.90 -2.91 18.65
N PHE A 9 -18.28 -1.75 18.42
CA PHE A 9 -18.58 -0.54 19.17
C PHE A 9 -20.01 -0.07 18.93
N ALA A 10 -20.46 0.00 17.66
CA ALA A 10 -21.82 0.42 17.33
C ALA A 10 -22.91 -0.55 17.82
N ARG A 11 -22.59 -1.85 17.97
CA ARG A 11 -23.49 -2.81 18.62
C ARG A 11 -23.62 -2.55 20.12
N LYS A 12 -22.51 -2.20 20.78
CA LYS A 12 -22.47 -1.95 22.23
C LYS A 12 -23.12 -0.62 22.63
N TYR A 13 -23.10 0.37 21.75
CA TYR A 13 -23.60 1.72 22.02
C TYR A 13 -24.76 2.08 21.08
N PRO A 14 -26.02 1.78 21.45
CA PRO A 14 -27.19 1.97 20.58
C PRO A 14 -27.50 3.44 20.25
N ASP A 15 -26.85 4.40 20.91
CA ASP A 15 -26.94 5.83 20.60
C ASP A 15 -26.19 6.20 19.31
N ILE A 16 -25.32 5.33 18.81
CA ILE A 16 -24.66 5.50 17.52
C ILE A 16 -25.71 5.39 16.42
N ARG A 17 -25.94 6.49 15.70
CA ARG A 17 -27.00 6.60 14.68
C ARG A 17 -26.59 6.16 13.29
N SER A 18 -25.30 6.04 13.02
CA SER A 18 -24.75 5.69 11.70
C SER A 18 -23.52 4.83 11.86
N THR A 19 -23.47 3.73 11.11
CA THR A 19 -22.35 2.81 11.12
C THR A 19 -21.87 2.56 9.70
N VAL A 20 -20.60 2.86 9.44
CA VAL A 20 -19.95 2.57 8.17
C VAL A 20 -18.82 1.59 8.46
N THR A 21 -18.84 0.44 7.81
CA THR A 21 -17.71 -0.48 7.79
C THR A 21 -17.12 -0.53 6.38
N MET A 22 -15.79 -0.47 6.32
CA MET A 22 -15.03 -0.61 5.09
C MET A 22 -14.30 -1.95 5.08
N SER A 23 -14.48 -2.72 4.01
CA SER A 23 -13.72 -3.96 3.75
C SER A 23 -13.81 -5.04 4.86
N TYR A 24 -14.85 -5.03 5.71
CA TYR A 24 -15.00 -6.06 6.75
C TYR A 24 -16.45 -6.23 7.19
N GLY A 25 -16.82 -7.48 7.51
CA GLY A 25 -18.12 -7.84 8.07
C GLY A 25 -17.94 -8.73 9.29
N SER A 26 -18.60 -8.35 10.38
CA SER A 26 -18.73 -9.16 11.60
C SER A 26 -20.18 -9.56 11.79
N GLU A 27 -20.50 -10.23 12.89
CA GLU A 27 -21.88 -10.43 13.33
C GLU A 27 -22.63 -9.09 13.42
N VAL A 28 -23.70 -9.01 12.65
CA VAL A 28 -24.66 -7.89 12.62
C VAL A 28 -26.08 -8.47 12.72
N THR A 29 -27.06 -7.64 13.01
CA THR A 29 -28.48 -8.02 13.00
C THR A 29 -29.28 -7.03 12.13
N PRO A 30 -30.53 -7.37 11.77
CA PRO A 30 -31.36 -6.44 10.99
C PRO A 30 -31.61 -5.09 11.68
N THR A 31 -31.39 -5.01 12.99
CA THR A 31 -31.62 -3.81 13.81
C THR A 31 -30.37 -3.25 14.47
N ALA A 32 -29.26 -4.00 14.56
CA ALA A 32 -28.01 -3.55 15.18
C ALA A 32 -26.77 -3.94 14.34
N PRO A 33 -25.82 -3.03 14.13
CA PRO A 33 -25.82 -1.63 14.55
C PRO A 33 -26.81 -0.77 13.73
N LYS A 34 -27.17 0.42 14.23
CA LYS A 34 -28.11 1.30 13.53
C LYS A 34 -27.50 1.84 12.24
N ASN A 35 -28.35 1.93 11.21
CA ASN A 35 -28.04 2.46 9.87
C ASN A 35 -26.67 2.01 9.38
N LEU A 36 -26.59 0.76 8.89
CA LEU A 36 -25.35 0.08 8.56
C LEU A 36 -25.04 0.11 7.06
N LEU A 37 -23.90 0.68 6.70
CA LEU A 37 -23.30 0.60 5.38
C LEU A 37 -22.11 -0.37 5.39
N PHE A 38 -22.16 -1.39 4.54
CA PHE A 38 -21.02 -2.21 4.14
C PHE A 38 -20.47 -1.64 2.84
N ALA A 39 -19.34 -0.94 2.90
CA ALA A 39 -18.70 -0.33 1.73
C ALA A 39 -17.39 -1.06 1.42
N LEU A 40 -17.21 -1.56 0.20
CA LEU A 40 -16.00 -2.28 -0.18
C LEU A 40 -15.69 -2.09 -1.66
N GLY A 41 -14.44 -2.33 -2.03
CA GLY A 41 -14.04 -2.38 -3.43
C GLY A 41 -14.29 -3.74 -4.07
N ILE A 42 -14.61 -3.79 -5.37
CA ILE A 42 -14.76 -5.07 -6.09
C ILE A 42 -13.46 -5.89 -6.11
N TYR A 43 -12.30 -5.25 -5.94
CA TYR A 43 -11.00 -5.92 -5.94
C TYR A 43 -10.50 -6.29 -4.53
N GLU A 44 -11.37 -6.31 -3.52
CA GLU A 44 -11.04 -6.70 -2.14
C GLU A 44 -10.42 -8.11 -2.06
N GLN A 45 -9.15 -8.21 -1.67
CA GLN A 45 -8.42 -9.47 -1.65
C GLN A 45 -8.46 -10.17 -0.29
N LEU A 46 -8.58 -9.41 0.80
CA LEU A 46 -8.45 -9.96 2.16
C LEU A 46 -9.78 -10.51 2.70
N ASN A 47 -10.90 -9.91 2.28
CA ASN A 47 -12.23 -10.24 2.77
C ASN A 47 -13.14 -10.63 1.60
N PRO A 48 -13.30 -11.94 1.31
CA PRO A 48 -13.99 -12.38 0.11
C PRO A 48 -15.41 -11.81 0.02
N ILE A 49 -15.70 -11.13 -1.09
CA ILE A 49 -16.95 -10.37 -1.30
C ILE A 49 -18.18 -11.26 -1.14
N HIS A 50 -18.14 -12.47 -1.68
CA HIS A 50 -19.24 -13.44 -1.55
C HIS A 50 -19.58 -13.77 -0.09
N LYS A 51 -18.58 -13.91 0.79
CA LYS A 51 -18.80 -14.16 2.22
C LYS A 51 -19.38 -12.94 2.92
N LEU A 52 -18.86 -11.75 2.61
CA LEU A 52 -19.40 -10.50 3.17
C LEU A 52 -20.84 -10.28 2.72
N ARG A 53 -21.16 -10.61 1.46
CA ARG A 53 -22.52 -10.57 0.92
C ARG A 53 -23.41 -11.58 1.64
N GLU A 54 -22.96 -12.80 1.84
CA GLU A 54 -23.68 -13.83 2.59
C GLU A 54 -23.99 -13.36 4.02
N ILE A 55 -23.00 -12.84 4.75
CA ILE A 55 -23.20 -12.24 6.08
C ILE A 55 -24.23 -11.10 6.02
N PHE A 56 -24.13 -10.22 5.02
CA PHE A 56 -25.07 -9.11 4.88
C PHE A 56 -26.50 -9.61 4.59
N LEU A 57 -26.67 -10.59 3.72
CA LEU A 57 -27.95 -11.18 3.37
C LEU A 57 -28.61 -11.88 4.56
N HIS A 58 -27.87 -12.71 5.27
CA HIS A 58 -28.42 -13.51 6.37
C HIS A 58 -28.57 -12.74 7.67
N SER A 59 -27.69 -11.77 7.92
CA SER A 59 -27.58 -11.14 9.22
C SER A 59 -28.01 -9.67 9.21
N ALA A 60 -27.87 -8.95 8.10
CA ALA A 60 -28.22 -7.53 8.05
C ALA A 60 -29.63 -7.26 7.51
N LEU A 61 -30.23 -8.16 6.74
CA LEU A 61 -31.55 -7.96 6.11
C LEU A 61 -32.66 -8.76 6.80
N PRO A 62 -33.92 -8.28 6.77
CA PRO A 62 -35.08 -9.11 7.08
C PRO A 62 -35.26 -10.21 6.01
N GLU A 63 -35.68 -11.42 6.42
CA GLU A 63 -35.79 -12.63 5.57
C GLU A 63 -36.64 -12.47 4.29
N SER A 64 -37.42 -11.39 4.15
CA SER A 64 -38.45 -11.23 3.11
C SER A 64 -38.11 -10.24 2.00
N LYS A 65 -36.91 -9.62 1.96
CA LYS A 65 -36.59 -8.59 0.95
C LYS A 65 -35.64 -9.08 -0.15
N PRO A 66 -35.99 -8.93 -1.44
CA PRO A 66 -35.04 -9.12 -2.53
C PRO A 66 -33.89 -8.12 -2.37
N TYR A 67 -32.67 -8.63 -2.51
CA TYR A 67 -31.46 -7.84 -2.34
C TYR A 67 -30.87 -7.48 -3.70
N ASN A 68 -30.69 -6.18 -3.91
CA ASN A 68 -29.86 -5.65 -4.98
C ASN A 68 -28.65 -4.97 -4.37
N THR A 69 -27.47 -5.31 -4.89
CA THR A 69 -26.23 -4.62 -4.52
C THR A 69 -26.34 -3.14 -4.88
N ASN A 70 -25.83 -2.26 -4.02
CA ASN A 70 -25.91 -0.79 -4.10
C ASN A 70 -27.28 -0.15 -3.81
N GLU A 71 -28.32 -0.92 -3.49
CA GLU A 71 -29.61 -0.38 -3.05
C GLU A 71 -29.70 -0.24 -1.53
N ILE A 72 -30.55 0.68 -1.08
CA ILE A 72 -30.84 0.88 0.34
C ILE A 72 -32.04 0.01 0.71
N CYS A 73 -31.86 -0.82 1.75
CA CYS A 73 -32.94 -1.59 2.36
C CYS A 73 -33.27 -1.02 3.75
N GLY A 74 -34.54 -1.03 4.14
CA GLY A 74 -34.95 -0.52 5.46
C GLY A 74 -35.15 0.99 5.48
N ASP A 75 -35.11 1.59 6.67
CA ASP A 75 -35.40 3.01 6.86
C ASP A 75 -34.43 3.67 7.86
N PHE A 76 -33.93 4.85 7.51
CA PHE A 76 -33.00 5.62 8.33
C PHE A 76 -33.65 6.13 9.61
N ALA A 77 -34.93 6.49 9.58
CA ALA A 77 -35.64 7.03 10.74
C ALA A 77 -35.77 5.97 11.86
N THR A 78 -35.99 4.71 11.48
CA THR A 78 -36.07 3.57 12.41
C THR A 78 -34.71 2.97 12.77
N GLY A 79 -33.60 3.44 12.20
CA GLY A 79 -32.26 2.88 12.42
C GLY A 79 -32.00 1.56 11.66
N THR A 80 -32.92 1.14 10.80
CA THR A 80 -32.89 -0.15 10.08
C THR A 80 -32.34 -0.03 8.67
N ALA A 81 -31.88 1.15 8.24
CA ALA A 81 -31.28 1.31 6.92
C ALA A 81 -30.04 0.42 6.78
N ARG A 82 -29.93 -0.27 5.65
CA ARG A 82 -28.84 -1.18 5.29
C ARG A 82 -28.45 -0.97 3.84
N LYS A 83 -27.15 -0.94 3.54
CA LYS A 83 -26.66 -0.95 2.17
C LYS A 83 -25.36 -1.72 2.09
N PHE A 84 -25.25 -2.52 1.03
CA PHE A 84 -24.01 -3.18 0.64
C PHE A 84 -23.55 -2.54 -0.67
N PHE A 85 -22.47 -1.77 -0.58
CA PHE A 85 -21.96 -0.94 -1.66
C PHE A 85 -20.64 -1.48 -2.18
N LEU A 86 -20.56 -1.67 -3.50
CA LEU A 86 -19.36 -2.09 -4.22
C LEU A 86 -18.82 -0.95 -5.08
N SER A 87 -17.62 -0.44 -4.74
CA SER A 87 -16.89 0.49 -5.60
C SER A 87 -16.19 -0.28 -6.74
N PRO A 88 -16.37 0.14 -8.01
CA PRO A 88 -15.72 -0.48 -9.15
C PRO A 88 -14.22 -0.14 -9.27
N THR A 89 -13.71 0.77 -8.42
CA THR A 89 -12.33 1.28 -8.51
C THR A 89 -11.50 1.10 -7.26
N SER A 90 -11.87 0.16 -6.39
CA SER A 90 -11.17 -0.04 -5.13
C SER A 90 -10.79 -1.50 -4.87
N ASP A 91 -9.67 -1.66 -4.17
CA ASP A 91 -9.23 -2.88 -3.51
C ASP A 91 -9.14 -2.66 -1.98
N HIS A 92 -8.54 -3.61 -1.25
CA HIS A 92 -8.36 -3.46 0.20
C HIS A 92 -7.44 -2.28 0.59
N ILE A 93 -6.38 -2.07 -0.18
CA ILE A 93 -5.31 -1.11 0.16
C ILE A 93 -5.76 0.31 -0.10
N ILE A 94 -6.52 0.53 -1.18
CA ILE A 94 -6.90 1.86 -1.65
C ILE A 94 -8.30 2.30 -1.22
N ALA A 95 -9.08 1.42 -0.57
CA ALA A 95 -10.42 1.74 -0.07
C ALA A 95 -10.52 3.06 0.72
N PRO A 96 -9.58 3.40 1.62
CA PRO A 96 -9.64 4.67 2.34
C PRO A 96 -9.48 5.92 1.46
N PHE A 97 -9.02 5.77 0.21
CA PHE A 97 -8.74 6.85 -0.72
C PHE A 97 -9.69 6.85 -1.94
N ASP A 98 -10.58 5.85 -2.04
CA ASP A 98 -11.51 5.74 -3.16
C ASP A 98 -12.61 6.81 -3.06
N PRO A 99 -12.77 7.66 -4.09
CA PRO A 99 -13.72 8.75 -4.03
C PRO A 99 -15.17 8.29 -3.95
N ASP A 100 -15.50 7.10 -4.49
CA ASP A 100 -16.86 6.59 -4.53
C ASP A 100 -17.25 6.01 -3.16
N LEU A 101 -16.35 5.27 -2.50
CA LEU A 101 -16.53 4.83 -1.11
C LEU A 101 -16.65 6.00 -0.13
N ILE A 102 -15.82 7.04 -0.29
CA ILE A 102 -15.87 8.22 0.59
C ILE A 102 -17.18 8.98 0.39
N ARG A 103 -17.62 9.18 -0.86
CA ARG A 103 -18.90 9.82 -1.17
C ARG A 103 -20.05 9.06 -0.53
N GLU A 104 -20.08 7.74 -0.71
CA GLU A 104 -21.12 6.89 -0.15
C GLU A 104 -21.13 6.94 1.39
N ALA A 105 -19.98 6.92 2.05
CA ALA A 105 -19.89 7.04 3.50
C ALA A 105 -20.43 8.40 4.01
N ILE A 106 -20.14 9.50 3.31
CA ILE A 106 -20.65 10.83 3.65
C ILE A 106 -22.16 10.86 3.46
N ASP A 107 -22.67 10.43 2.30
CA ASP A 107 -24.11 10.41 1.99
C ASP A 107 -24.88 9.54 2.98
N TRP A 108 -24.33 8.38 3.33
CA TRP A 108 -24.90 7.48 4.33
C TRP A 108 -25.02 8.13 5.71
N THR A 109 -23.95 8.80 6.15
CA THR A 109 -23.92 9.50 7.42
C THR A 109 -24.97 10.61 7.43
N ARG A 110 -25.05 11.41 6.36
CA ARG A 110 -26.03 12.50 6.26
C ARG A 110 -27.47 12.02 6.35
N LYS A 111 -27.81 10.98 5.57
CA LYS A 111 -29.14 10.36 5.61
C LYS A 111 -29.47 9.79 7.00
N SER A 112 -28.49 9.17 7.67
CA SER A 112 -28.65 8.64 9.04
C SER A 112 -28.98 9.73 10.08
N PHE A 113 -28.50 10.95 9.88
CA PHE A 113 -28.76 12.10 10.73
C PHE A 113 -29.89 13.02 10.22
N ASN A 114 -30.54 12.66 9.10
CA ASN A 114 -31.55 13.50 8.43
C ASN A 114 -31.03 14.92 8.13
N LEU A 115 -29.77 15.02 7.70
CA LEU A 115 -29.16 16.29 7.30
C LEU A 115 -29.60 16.65 5.87
N PRO A 116 -29.82 17.93 5.56
CA PRO A 116 -30.26 18.37 4.24
C PRO A 116 -29.27 17.96 3.16
N ASP A 117 -29.76 17.64 1.96
CA ASP A 117 -28.92 17.42 0.80
C ASP A 117 -28.17 18.70 0.43
N ARG A 118 -26.90 18.52 0.11
CA ARG A 118 -25.94 19.56 -0.28
C ARG A 118 -24.98 18.84 -1.20
N GLU A 119 -24.55 19.49 -2.25
CA GLU A 119 -23.51 18.91 -3.09
C GLU A 119 -22.30 18.61 -2.22
N ILE A 120 -21.86 17.34 -2.24
CA ILE A 120 -20.52 17.00 -1.77
C ILE A 120 -19.57 17.62 -2.79
N THR A 121 -19.15 18.86 -2.54
CA THR A 121 -18.16 19.54 -3.38
C THR A 121 -16.96 18.62 -3.50
N GLY A 122 -16.69 18.17 -4.74
CA GLY A 122 -15.94 16.97 -5.06
C GLY A 122 -14.71 16.79 -4.17
N PHE A 123 -14.70 15.72 -3.38
CA PHE A 123 -13.57 15.39 -2.53
C PHE A 123 -12.37 15.01 -3.41
N LYS A 124 -11.52 16.01 -3.71
CA LYS A 124 -10.38 15.88 -4.62
C LYS A 124 -9.17 15.21 -3.97
N ILE A 125 -9.34 14.43 -2.89
CA ILE A 125 -8.21 13.80 -2.19
C ILE A 125 -7.38 12.94 -3.14
N HIS A 126 -8.01 12.20 -4.04
CA HIS A 126 -7.30 11.42 -5.06
C HIS A 126 -6.42 12.29 -5.97
N LEU A 127 -6.97 13.40 -6.50
CA LEU A 127 -6.21 14.36 -7.31
C LEU A 127 -5.12 15.06 -6.50
N PHE A 128 -5.39 15.37 -5.23
CA PHE A 128 -4.41 15.95 -4.32
C PHE A 128 -3.25 14.99 -4.07
N ILE A 129 -3.51 13.70 -3.81
CA ILE A 129 -2.48 12.68 -3.64
C ILE A 129 -1.64 12.54 -4.92
N VAL A 130 -2.30 12.50 -6.09
CA VAL A 130 -1.60 12.44 -7.39
C VAL A 130 -0.73 13.69 -7.56
N ALA A 131 -1.27 14.89 -7.36
CA ALA A 131 -0.54 16.14 -7.50
C ALA A 131 0.66 16.22 -6.53
N GLN A 132 0.46 15.87 -5.26
CA GLN A 132 1.53 15.84 -4.26
C GLN A 132 2.62 14.83 -4.62
N THR A 133 2.24 13.65 -5.13
CA THR A 133 3.20 12.63 -5.57
C THR A 133 4.01 13.13 -6.77
N LEU A 134 3.36 13.77 -7.74
CA LEU A 134 4.02 14.35 -8.91
C LEU A 134 4.95 15.51 -8.54
N ILE A 135 4.52 16.41 -7.65
CA ILE A 135 5.34 17.52 -7.13
C ILE A 135 6.56 16.96 -6.39
N PHE A 136 6.37 15.96 -5.53
CA PHE A 136 7.46 15.32 -4.79
C PHE A 136 8.50 14.70 -5.73
N ILE A 137 8.06 13.88 -6.70
CA ILE A 137 8.95 13.24 -7.68
C ILE A 137 9.63 14.28 -8.57
N GLY A 138 8.89 15.25 -9.09
CA GLY A 138 9.43 16.31 -9.95
C GLY A 138 10.47 17.17 -9.22
N SER A 139 10.19 17.56 -7.98
CA SER A 139 11.13 18.32 -7.14
C SER A 139 12.40 17.53 -6.87
N LEU A 140 12.28 16.21 -6.64
CA LEU A 140 13.41 15.32 -6.43
C LEU A 140 14.29 15.22 -7.67
N ILE A 141 13.70 15.01 -8.85
CA ILE A 141 14.43 14.92 -10.13
C ILE A 141 15.18 16.23 -10.41
N ILE A 142 14.51 17.38 -10.29
CA ILE A 142 15.11 18.69 -10.52
C ILE A 142 16.26 18.92 -9.54
N SER A 143 16.05 18.65 -8.25
CA SER A 143 17.06 18.84 -7.22
C SER A 143 18.28 17.94 -7.45
N VAL A 144 18.09 16.67 -7.82
CA VAL A 144 19.17 15.75 -8.18
C VAL A 144 19.95 16.27 -9.39
N TYR A 145 19.26 16.74 -10.43
CA TYR A 145 19.91 17.29 -11.62
C TYR A 145 20.75 18.52 -11.31
N CYS A 146 20.27 19.42 -10.44
CA CYS A 146 21.03 20.58 -9.99
C CYS A 146 22.25 20.17 -9.14
N LEU A 147 22.11 19.16 -8.28
CA LEU A 147 23.15 18.79 -7.32
C LEU A 147 24.19 17.81 -7.86
N GLN A 148 23.92 17.09 -8.96
CA GLN A 148 24.81 16.04 -9.47
C GLN A 148 26.23 16.53 -9.77
N ASN A 149 26.40 17.80 -10.16
CA ASN A 149 27.71 18.41 -10.47
C ASN A 149 28.34 19.13 -9.26
N HIS A 150 27.71 19.01 -8.09
CA HIS A 150 27.98 19.84 -6.92
C HIS A 150 28.09 18.97 -5.65
N PRO A 151 29.09 18.07 -5.57
CA PRO A 151 29.21 17.07 -4.49
C PRO A 151 29.47 17.66 -3.09
N ILE A 152 29.92 18.92 -3.00
CA ILE A 152 30.03 19.62 -1.71
C ILE A 152 28.64 19.95 -1.16
N TRP A 153 27.69 20.27 -2.04
CA TRP A 153 26.33 20.64 -1.67
C TRP A 153 25.49 19.44 -1.23
N THR A 154 25.79 18.23 -1.73
CA THR A 154 25.10 17.01 -1.27
C THR A 154 25.37 16.73 0.21
N LYS A 155 26.61 16.98 0.70
CA LYS A 155 26.93 16.93 2.14
C LYS A 155 26.15 17.96 2.97
N GLY A 156 25.84 19.11 2.37
CA GLY A 156 25.02 20.15 2.99
C GLY A 156 23.61 19.66 3.33
N ILE A 157 23.07 18.68 2.59
CA ILE A 157 21.74 18.10 2.85
C ILE A 157 21.66 17.49 4.25
N GLY A 158 22.67 16.73 4.67
CA GLY A 158 22.72 16.12 6.00
C GLY A 158 22.71 17.18 7.10
N VAL A 159 23.44 18.29 6.91
CA VAL A 159 23.46 19.43 7.84
C VAL A 159 22.08 20.12 7.90
N VAL A 160 21.44 20.33 6.76
CA VAL A 160 20.09 20.91 6.69
C VAL A 160 19.07 20.01 7.39
N ALA A 161 19.17 18.69 7.24
CA ALA A 161 18.31 17.73 7.94
C ALA A 161 18.47 17.84 9.48
N ILE A 162 19.69 18.00 9.98
CA ILE A 162 19.95 18.26 11.40
C ILE A 162 19.31 19.59 11.83
N GLY A 163 19.46 20.65 11.02
CA GLY A 163 18.84 21.95 11.29
C GLY A 163 17.32 21.88 11.41
N ILE A 164 16.65 21.19 10.48
CA ILE A 164 15.19 21.00 10.52
C ILE A 164 14.74 20.23 11.77
N TRP A 165 15.48 19.18 12.13
CA TRP A 165 15.20 18.44 13.35
C TRP A 165 15.33 19.32 14.60
N LEU A 166 16.40 20.13 14.68
CA LEU A 166 16.61 21.08 15.78
C LEU A 166 15.50 22.14 15.83
N PHE A 167 15.11 22.72 14.68
CA PHE A 167 13.99 23.66 14.61
C PHE A 167 12.66 23.04 15.05
N ASN A 168 12.42 21.77 14.75
CA ASN A 168 11.25 21.08 15.27
C ASN A 168 11.33 20.86 16.79
N LYS A 169 12.51 20.51 17.33
CA LYS A 169 12.72 20.37 18.79
C LYS A 169 12.51 21.68 19.56
N LEU A 170 12.79 22.80 18.92
CA LEU A 170 12.52 24.14 19.45
C LEU A 170 11.08 24.61 19.16
N SER A 171 10.22 23.75 18.62
CA SER A 171 8.82 24.04 18.25
C SER A 171 8.66 25.20 17.24
N ILE A 172 9.70 25.51 16.46
CA ILE A 172 9.68 26.55 15.42
C ILE A 172 8.97 26.04 14.15
N ALA A 173 9.10 24.74 13.86
CA ALA A 173 8.53 24.10 12.68
C ALA A 173 7.52 23.01 13.06
N SER A 174 6.43 22.87 12.30
CA SER A 174 5.43 21.83 12.57
C SER A 174 6.00 20.42 12.36
N PRO A 175 5.64 19.43 13.20
CA PRO A 175 6.16 18.07 13.10
C PRO A 175 5.88 17.41 11.75
N ASP A 176 4.67 17.57 11.21
CA ASP A 176 4.28 16.94 9.94
C ASP A 176 5.06 17.51 8.74
N ARG A 177 5.22 18.84 8.66
CA ARG A 177 6.03 19.48 7.61
C ARG A 177 7.50 19.08 7.75
N SER A 178 8.01 19.04 8.97
CA SER A 178 9.40 18.64 9.25
C SER A 178 9.63 17.18 8.87
N SER A 179 8.71 16.26 9.20
CA SER A 179 8.75 14.86 8.79
C SER A 179 8.78 14.72 7.27
N PHE A 180 7.90 15.42 6.56
CA PHE A 180 7.86 15.38 5.10
C PHE A 180 9.16 15.90 4.48
N LEU A 181 9.67 17.04 4.97
CA LEU A 181 10.90 17.63 4.47
C LEU A 181 12.13 16.76 4.76
N LEU A 182 12.21 16.16 5.95
CA LEU A 182 13.28 15.21 6.28
C LEU A 182 13.24 13.99 5.37
N CYS A 183 12.06 13.44 5.10
CA CYS A 183 11.88 12.33 4.17
C CYS A 183 12.33 12.74 2.75
N PHE A 184 11.97 13.94 2.29
CA PHE A 184 12.45 14.48 1.01
C PHE A 184 13.99 14.60 0.97
N LEU A 185 14.60 15.20 1.99
CA LEU A 185 16.06 15.37 2.08
C LEU A 185 16.78 14.03 2.16
N PHE A 186 16.20 13.04 2.83
CA PHE A 186 16.71 11.68 2.86
C PHE A 186 16.85 11.13 1.43
N PHE A 187 15.76 11.11 0.65
CA PHE A 187 15.83 10.62 -0.72
C PHE A 187 16.75 11.47 -1.61
N LEU A 188 16.74 12.79 -1.42
CA LEU A 188 17.60 13.70 -2.17
C LEU A 188 19.07 13.42 -1.94
N LEU A 189 19.50 13.16 -0.70
CA LEU A 189 20.88 12.82 -0.36
C LEU A 189 21.35 11.59 -1.16
N PHE A 190 20.62 10.47 -1.05
CA PHE A 190 21.01 9.23 -1.74
C PHE A 190 21.00 9.36 -3.26
N LEU A 191 19.99 10.01 -3.83
CA LEU A 191 19.87 10.13 -5.29
C LEU A 191 20.88 11.11 -5.87
N SER A 192 21.17 12.22 -5.17
CA SER A 192 22.17 13.19 -5.62
C SER A 192 23.59 12.61 -5.56
N ASP A 193 23.94 11.90 -4.49
CA ASP A 193 25.23 11.19 -4.39
C ASP A 193 25.36 10.08 -5.44
N TYR A 194 24.26 9.38 -5.74
CA TYR A 194 24.24 8.38 -6.80
C TYR A 194 24.45 8.98 -8.21
N ALA A 195 23.74 10.08 -8.49
CA ALA A 195 23.83 10.79 -9.77
C ALA A 195 25.22 11.39 -9.98
N ALA A 196 25.79 12.02 -8.94
CA ALA A 196 27.15 12.57 -8.99
C ALA A 196 28.22 11.53 -9.32
N ARG A 197 28.01 10.27 -8.93
CA ARG A 197 28.91 9.15 -9.28
C ARG A 197 28.72 8.64 -10.70
N ASN A 198 27.48 8.65 -11.18
CA ASN A 198 27.10 8.03 -12.44
C ASN A 198 26.54 9.09 -13.42
N PRO A 199 27.21 10.23 -13.67
CA PRO A 199 26.60 11.39 -14.33
C PRO A 199 26.02 11.08 -15.71
N ARG A 200 26.61 10.08 -16.42
CA ARG A 200 26.16 9.65 -17.75
C ARG A 200 25.18 8.48 -17.73
N THR A 201 25.07 7.74 -16.62
CA THR A 201 24.32 6.46 -16.60
C THR A 201 23.24 6.41 -15.53
N TRP A 202 23.19 7.37 -14.59
CA TRP A 202 22.21 7.36 -13.49
C TRP A 202 20.77 7.39 -14.02
N ALA A 203 20.49 8.21 -15.03
CA ALA A 203 19.16 8.29 -15.63
C ALA A 203 18.73 6.93 -16.20
N LYS A 204 19.61 6.25 -16.94
CA LYS A 204 19.35 4.90 -17.45
C LYS A 204 19.11 3.90 -16.34
N LYS A 205 19.94 3.92 -15.29
CA LYS A 205 19.78 3.02 -14.14
C LYS A 205 18.46 3.27 -13.40
N ILE A 206 18.03 4.53 -13.25
CA ILE A 206 16.72 4.87 -12.71
C ILE A 206 15.61 4.36 -13.63
N ILE A 207 15.70 4.56 -14.95
CA ILE A 207 14.70 4.06 -15.91
C ILE A 207 14.59 2.53 -15.80
N ILE A 208 15.71 1.81 -15.67
CA ILE A 208 15.71 0.36 -15.44
C ILE A 208 15.04 0.02 -14.11
N SER A 209 15.37 0.71 -13.01
CA SER A 209 14.69 0.51 -11.72
C SER A 209 13.17 0.76 -11.82
N LEU A 210 12.76 1.82 -12.53
CA LEU A 210 11.36 2.15 -12.77
C LEU A 210 10.66 1.08 -13.62
N LEU A 211 11.36 0.48 -14.59
CA LEU A 211 10.85 -0.66 -15.36
C LEU A 211 10.56 -1.85 -14.44
N TYR A 212 11.47 -2.21 -13.53
CA TYR A 212 11.27 -3.30 -12.58
C TYR A 212 10.13 -3.01 -11.60
N ILE A 213 10.07 -1.78 -11.07
CA ILE A 213 8.98 -1.34 -10.19
C ILE A 213 7.65 -1.39 -10.93
N GLY A 214 7.60 -0.88 -12.17
CA GLY A 214 6.42 -0.90 -13.03
C GLY A 214 5.94 -2.32 -13.33
N ALA A 215 6.85 -3.26 -13.60
CA ALA A 215 6.52 -4.66 -13.76
C ALA A 215 5.92 -5.25 -12.46
N GLY A 216 6.55 -5.00 -11.32
CA GLY A 216 6.05 -5.41 -10.01
C GLY A 216 4.64 -4.88 -9.72
N LEU A 217 4.41 -3.58 -9.92
CA LEU A 217 3.10 -2.95 -9.74
C LEU A 217 2.05 -3.53 -10.69
N THR A 218 2.41 -3.75 -11.96
CA THR A 218 1.51 -4.36 -12.95
C THR A 218 1.12 -5.77 -12.55
N ILE A 219 2.06 -6.56 -12.03
CA ILE A 219 1.79 -7.92 -11.56
C ILE A 219 0.91 -7.92 -10.32
N LEU A 220 1.16 -7.03 -9.35
CA LEU A 220 0.30 -6.86 -8.18
C LEU A 220 -1.12 -6.45 -8.59
N PHE A 221 -1.24 -5.57 -9.58
CA PHE A 221 -2.51 -5.18 -10.16
C PHE A 221 -3.22 -6.38 -10.81
N ILE A 222 -2.52 -7.17 -11.62
CA ILE A 222 -3.08 -8.39 -12.25
C ILE A 222 -3.59 -9.37 -11.18
N ALA A 223 -2.77 -9.66 -10.15
CA ALA A 223 -3.17 -10.55 -9.06
C ALA A 223 -4.41 -10.02 -8.30
N THR A 224 -4.48 -8.70 -8.10
CA THR A 224 -5.62 -8.02 -7.49
C THR A 224 -6.88 -8.11 -8.37
N PHE A 225 -6.75 -7.83 -9.67
CA PHE A 225 -7.83 -7.93 -10.65
C PHE A 225 -8.46 -9.32 -10.66
N PHE A 226 -7.64 -10.38 -10.67
CA PHE A 226 -8.12 -11.76 -10.69
C PHE A 226 -8.64 -12.25 -9.33
N SER A 227 -8.50 -11.50 -8.24
CA SER A 227 -8.90 -11.96 -6.91
C SER A 227 -10.40 -12.20 -6.78
N ASN A 228 -11.22 -11.43 -7.51
CA ASN A 228 -12.69 -11.51 -7.54
C ASN A 228 -13.27 -11.58 -8.95
N ILE A 229 -12.66 -12.38 -9.84
CA ILE A 229 -13.09 -12.49 -11.24
C ILE A 229 -14.58 -12.83 -11.39
N ARG A 230 -15.16 -13.61 -10.47
CA ARG A 230 -16.58 -13.94 -10.46
C ARG A 230 -17.46 -12.70 -10.38
N GLU A 231 -17.12 -11.75 -9.51
CA GLU A 231 -17.88 -10.50 -9.35
C GLU A 231 -17.83 -9.65 -10.62
N LEU A 232 -16.70 -9.67 -11.35
CA LEU A 232 -16.57 -8.97 -12.63
C LEU A 232 -17.37 -9.66 -13.74
N LEU A 233 -17.50 -10.99 -13.71
CA LEU A 233 -18.34 -11.73 -14.65
C LEU A 233 -19.84 -11.45 -14.40
N ASP A 234 -20.23 -11.31 -13.13
CA ASP A 234 -21.60 -10.97 -12.74
C ASP A 234 -21.94 -9.48 -13.03
N ARG A 235 -20.93 -8.60 -13.08
CA ARG A 235 -21.05 -7.15 -13.35
C ARG A 235 -20.02 -6.67 -14.39
N PRO A 236 -20.18 -7.03 -15.67
CA PRO A 236 -19.20 -6.70 -16.71
C PRO A 236 -19.07 -5.19 -16.98
N ASP A 237 -20.09 -4.41 -16.61
CA ASP A 237 -20.05 -2.94 -16.68
C ASP A 237 -18.94 -2.33 -15.82
N TYR A 238 -18.48 -3.03 -14.76
CA TYR A 238 -17.37 -2.55 -13.93
C TYR A 238 -16.03 -2.54 -14.69
N LEU A 239 -15.90 -3.29 -15.78
CA LEU A 239 -14.69 -3.27 -16.61
C LEU A 239 -14.46 -1.91 -17.28
N LEU A 240 -15.50 -1.10 -17.47
CA LEU A 240 -15.38 0.27 -17.98
C LEU A 240 -14.55 1.16 -17.04
N TYR A 241 -14.48 0.83 -15.75
CA TYR A 241 -13.72 1.56 -14.75
C TYR A 241 -12.30 1.04 -14.55
N LEU A 242 -11.90 -0.04 -15.24
CA LEU A 242 -10.59 -0.65 -15.10
C LEU A 242 -9.42 0.33 -15.35
N PRO A 243 -9.46 1.25 -16.35
CA PRO A 243 -8.40 2.23 -16.52
C PRO A 243 -8.27 3.19 -15.32
N LYS A 244 -9.41 3.63 -14.76
CA LYS A 244 -9.44 4.47 -13.56
C LYS A 244 -8.86 3.72 -12.36
N PHE A 245 -9.25 2.46 -12.17
CA PHE A 245 -8.71 1.60 -11.12
C PHE A 245 -7.19 1.42 -11.25
N PHE A 246 -6.69 1.10 -12.45
CA PHE A 246 -5.25 0.93 -12.68
C PHE A 246 -4.42 2.16 -12.31
N LEU A 247 -4.87 3.35 -12.74
CA LEU A 247 -4.20 4.60 -12.40
C LEU A 247 -4.22 4.87 -10.90
N GLN A 248 -5.40 4.74 -10.27
CA GLN A 248 -5.53 4.90 -8.81
C GLN A 248 -4.66 3.92 -8.04
N PHE A 249 -4.64 2.65 -8.45
CA PHE A 249 -3.84 1.60 -7.84
C PHE A 249 -2.35 1.98 -7.83
N ILE A 250 -1.79 2.41 -8.97
CA ILE A 250 -0.39 2.82 -9.05
C ILE A 250 -0.09 3.97 -8.08
N PHE A 251 -0.85 5.07 -8.16
CA PHE A 251 -0.57 6.25 -7.33
C PHE A 251 -0.77 5.98 -5.85
N PHE A 252 -1.82 5.25 -5.47
CA PHE A 252 -2.12 4.99 -4.07
C PHE A 252 -1.20 3.94 -3.45
N VAL A 253 -0.75 2.94 -4.21
CA VAL A 253 0.29 2.02 -3.74
C VAL A 253 1.60 2.77 -3.51
N ILE A 254 2.02 3.62 -4.46
CA ILE A 254 3.23 4.45 -4.30
C ILE A 254 3.09 5.38 -3.09
N TYR A 255 1.97 6.09 -2.98
CA TYR A 255 1.69 6.97 -1.86
C TYR A 255 1.72 6.22 -0.52
N ASN A 256 1.08 5.06 -0.42
CA ASN A 256 1.08 4.25 0.79
C ASN A 256 2.49 3.74 1.16
N VAL A 257 3.30 3.36 0.16
CA VAL A 257 4.71 2.98 0.38
C VAL A 257 5.51 4.18 0.91
N ILE A 258 5.40 5.35 0.28
CA ILE A 258 6.08 6.58 0.75
C ILE A 258 5.63 6.94 2.17
N LEU A 259 4.33 6.86 2.45
CA LEU A 259 3.76 7.12 3.77
C LEU A 259 4.31 6.14 4.82
N LYS A 260 4.36 4.84 4.51
CA LYS A 260 4.95 3.82 5.39
C LYS A 260 6.43 4.08 5.65
N ILE A 261 7.21 4.38 4.61
CA ILE A 261 8.63 4.75 4.75
C ILE A 261 8.75 5.97 5.65
N ARG A 262 7.97 7.03 5.41
CA ARG A 262 7.94 8.24 6.25
C ARG A 262 7.64 7.92 7.71
N LEU A 263 6.66 7.06 7.98
CA LEU A 263 6.29 6.67 9.35
C LEU A 263 7.37 5.82 10.04
N ILE A 264 8.14 5.02 9.28
CA ILE A 264 9.27 4.26 9.80
C ILE A 264 10.47 5.17 10.11
N LEU A 265 10.75 6.13 9.23
CA LEU A 265 11.90 7.04 9.34
C LEU A 265 11.66 8.16 10.36
N THR A 266 10.46 8.73 10.34
CA THR A 266 10.07 9.91 11.11
C THR A 266 8.68 9.73 11.72
N PRO A 267 8.51 8.78 12.65
CA PRO A 267 7.23 8.60 13.31
C PRO A 267 6.78 9.90 13.98
N THR A 268 5.52 10.28 13.75
CA THR A 268 4.90 11.46 14.36
C THR A 268 3.90 11.00 15.41
N TYR A 269 4.25 11.15 16.69
CA TYR A 269 3.36 10.83 17.81
C TYR A 269 2.86 12.11 18.48
N ARG A 270 1.53 12.27 18.46
CA ARG A 270 0.63 13.25 19.11
C ARG A 270 1.00 14.74 19.20
N MET A 271 2.26 15.17 19.13
CA MET A 271 2.70 16.56 18.95
C MET A 271 4.20 16.69 18.58
N ASN A 272 4.99 15.61 18.62
CA ASN A 272 6.45 15.70 18.45
C ASN A 272 6.95 14.83 17.29
N LEU A 273 7.95 15.34 16.57
CA LEU A 273 8.71 14.55 15.62
C LEU A 273 9.71 13.68 16.40
N THR A 274 9.60 12.36 16.24
CA THR A 274 10.66 11.44 16.61
C THR A 274 11.35 10.97 15.35
N ILE A 275 12.68 10.95 15.37
CA ILE A 275 13.48 10.45 14.26
C ILE A 275 13.98 9.07 14.65
N SER A 276 13.71 8.12 13.77
CA SER A 276 14.10 6.73 13.94
C SER A 276 15.60 6.55 13.71
N PRO A 277 16.27 5.61 14.38
CA PRO A 277 17.62 5.20 14.03
C PRO A 277 17.75 4.79 12.54
N TRP A 278 16.66 4.27 11.96
CA TRP A 278 16.58 3.94 10.53
C TRP A 278 16.70 5.14 9.59
N PHE A 279 16.53 6.37 10.09
CA PHE A 279 16.82 7.59 9.37
C PHE A 279 18.25 8.07 9.62
N TRP A 280 18.65 8.17 10.90
CA TRP A 280 19.94 8.75 11.27
C TRP A 280 21.12 7.91 10.83
N ILE A 281 21.06 6.58 11.00
CA ILE A 281 22.17 5.70 10.63
C ILE A 281 22.45 5.86 9.13
N PRO A 282 21.46 5.78 8.22
CA PRO A 282 21.74 5.99 6.81
C PRO A 282 22.23 7.39 6.48
N VAL A 283 21.61 8.43 7.03
CA VAL A 283 21.99 9.82 6.74
C VAL A 283 23.42 10.10 7.20
N ILE A 284 23.81 9.66 8.40
CA ILE A 284 25.16 9.86 8.94
C ILE A 284 26.18 9.07 8.12
N VAL A 285 25.91 7.79 7.86
CA VAL A 285 26.82 6.94 7.08
C VAL A 285 27.00 7.49 5.68
N GLU A 286 25.94 7.92 5.01
CA GLU A 286 26.04 8.46 3.65
C GLU A 286 26.69 9.86 3.65
N THR A 287 26.45 10.70 4.66
CA THR A 287 27.10 12.02 4.78
C THR A 287 28.61 11.89 5.04
N LEU A 288 29.03 10.98 5.91
CA LEU A 288 30.44 10.77 6.28
C LEU A 288 31.19 9.90 5.27
N TYR A 289 30.52 8.87 4.76
CA TYR A 289 31.05 7.91 3.80
C TYR A 289 30.11 7.82 2.58
N PRO A 290 30.11 8.85 1.72
CA PRO A 290 29.26 8.87 0.54
C PRO A 290 29.38 7.57 -0.26
N ARG A 291 28.25 7.12 -0.78
CA ARG A 291 28.07 5.94 -1.65
C ARG A 291 27.98 4.61 -0.94
N LYS A 292 28.24 4.50 0.37
CA LYS A 292 28.30 3.18 1.03
C LYS A 292 26.94 2.49 1.00
N ILE A 293 25.87 3.22 1.30
CA ILE A 293 24.54 2.63 1.36
C ILE A 293 24.00 2.44 -0.04
N VAL A 294 24.16 3.42 -0.92
CA VAL A 294 23.66 3.28 -2.29
C VAL A 294 24.33 2.11 -3.02
N ASN A 295 25.64 1.92 -2.86
CA ASN A 295 26.32 0.76 -3.47
C ASN A 295 25.85 -0.56 -2.89
N PHE A 296 25.59 -0.59 -1.58
CA PHE A 296 25.01 -1.76 -0.96
C PHE A 296 23.62 -2.07 -1.53
N LEU A 297 22.75 -1.05 -1.68
CA LEU A 297 21.43 -1.20 -2.29
C LEU A 297 21.50 -1.62 -3.77
N GLU A 298 22.43 -1.06 -4.55
CA GLU A 298 22.68 -1.46 -5.94
C GLU A 298 23.17 -2.91 -6.03
N TRP A 299 24.07 -3.32 -5.14
CA TRP A 299 24.56 -4.70 -5.05
C TRP A 299 23.43 -5.68 -4.67
N VAL A 300 22.61 -5.35 -3.67
CA VAL A 300 21.43 -6.15 -3.29
C VAL A 300 20.44 -6.22 -4.45
N GLY A 301 20.09 -5.09 -5.06
CA GLY A 301 19.12 -5.03 -6.15
C GLY A 301 19.57 -5.81 -7.38
N SER A 302 20.82 -5.65 -7.80
CA SER A 302 21.41 -6.42 -8.91
C SER A 302 21.50 -7.91 -8.58
N GLY A 303 21.82 -8.28 -7.34
CA GLY A 303 21.78 -9.66 -6.85
C GLY A 303 20.39 -10.28 -6.93
N ILE A 304 19.35 -9.56 -6.51
CA ILE A 304 17.95 -10.02 -6.61
C ILE A 304 17.55 -10.20 -8.08
N VAL A 305 17.85 -9.23 -8.95
CA VAL A 305 17.54 -9.32 -10.38
C VAL A 305 18.27 -10.51 -11.02
N HIS A 306 19.55 -10.69 -10.69
CA HIS A 306 20.34 -11.83 -11.15
C HIS A 306 19.71 -13.15 -10.71
N TRP A 307 19.34 -13.28 -9.44
CA TRP A 307 18.66 -14.45 -8.89
C TRP A 307 17.32 -14.73 -9.59
N LEU A 308 16.48 -13.71 -9.79
CA LEU A 308 15.19 -13.84 -10.49
C LEU A 308 15.37 -14.37 -11.93
N ARG A 309 16.50 -14.07 -12.59
CA ARG A 309 16.81 -14.52 -13.95
C ARG A 309 17.32 -15.96 -14.04
N GLN A 310 17.92 -16.51 -12.98
CA GLN A 310 18.48 -17.86 -13.02
C GLN A 310 17.39 -18.89 -13.32
N PRO A 311 17.61 -19.90 -14.17
CA PRO A 311 16.62 -20.96 -14.37
C PRO A 311 16.29 -21.62 -13.03
N PHE A 312 15.03 -22.04 -12.84
CA PHE A 312 14.67 -22.82 -11.66
C PHE A 312 15.43 -24.14 -11.71
N ARG A 313 16.47 -24.26 -10.88
CA ARG A 313 17.17 -25.52 -10.66
C ARG A 313 16.43 -26.25 -9.56
N TRP A 314 15.50 -27.14 -9.94
CA TRP A 314 14.95 -28.11 -9.02
C TRP A 314 15.99 -29.19 -8.79
N GLY A 315 16.65 -29.15 -7.62
CA GLY A 315 17.61 -30.15 -7.22
C GLY A 315 17.92 -29.99 -5.74
N PHE A 316 17.83 -31.08 -4.99
CA PHE A 316 18.34 -31.15 -3.62
C PHE A 316 19.86 -31.27 -3.69
N THR A 317 20.54 -30.15 -3.94
CA THR A 317 21.99 -30.09 -3.74
C THR A 317 22.25 -30.06 -2.24
N ILE A 318 23.19 -30.88 -1.76
CA ILE A 318 23.64 -30.81 -0.36
C ILE A 318 24.16 -29.39 -0.14
N PRO A 319 23.57 -28.61 0.80
CA PRO A 319 24.00 -27.24 1.03
C PRO A 319 25.46 -27.23 1.47
N THR A 320 26.24 -26.33 0.89
CA THR A 320 27.60 -26.05 1.35
C THR A 320 27.57 -25.61 2.82
N GLY A 321 28.68 -25.74 3.55
CA GLY A 321 28.72 -25.34 4.97
C GLY A 321 28.25 -23.89 5.22
N LYS A 322 28.51 -22.97 4.28
CA LYS A 322 28.02 -21.59 4.33
C LYS A 322 26.50 -21.50 4.14
N GLU A 323 25.97 -22.21 3.16
CA GLU A 323 24.52 -22.28 2.90
C GLU A 323 23.80 -22.94 4.09
N ALA A 324 24.37 -23.97 4.69
CA ALA A 324 23.83 -24.61 5.88
C ALA A 324 23.75 -23.65 7.07
N ILE A 325 24.79 -22.83 7.30
CA ILE A 325 24.76 -21.78 8.33
C ILE A 325 23.68 -20.74 8.02
N ILE A 326 23.59 -20.26 6.77
CA ILE A 326 22.57 -19.26 6.37
C ILE A 326 21.17 -19.84 6.55
N LEU A 327 20.93 -21.07 6.09
CA LEU A 327 19.66 -21.78 6.28
C LEU A 327 19.35 -21.99 7.76
N GLY A 328 20.35 -22.31 8.58
CA GLY A 328 20.22 -22.40 10.03
C GLY A 328 19.79 -21.06 10.65
N CYS A 329 20.46 -19.95 10.30
CA CYS A 329 20.09 -18.61 10.76
C CYS A 329 18.68 -18.21 10.30
N LEU A 330 18.34 -18.44 9.03
CA LEU A 330 17.00 -18.18 8.48
C LEU A 330 15.95 -19.05 9.18
N GLY A 331 16.28 -20.31 9.50
CA GLY A 331 15.43 -21.21 10.27
C GLY A 331 15.18 -20.69 11.68
N VAL A 332 16.20 -20.18 12.38
CA VAL A 332 16.05 -19.54 13.69
C VAL A 332 15.19 -18.29 13.61
N ILE A 333 15.44 -17.41 12.63
CA ILE A 333 14.63 -16.19 12.42
C ILE A 333 13.17 -16.56 12.14
N LEU A 334 12.93 -17.51 11.23
CA LEU A 334 11.59 -18.00 10.92
C LEU A 334 10.92 -18.59 12.16
N THR A 335 11.65 -19.36 12.96
CA THR A 335 11.14 -19.92 14.22
C THR A 335 10.75 -18.81 15.20
N ILE A 336 11.57 -17.79 15.38
CA ILE A 336 11.25 -16.61 16.21
C ILE A 336 9.98 -15.93 15.69
N ILE A 337 9.90 -15.69 14.37
CA ILE A 337 8.71 -15.08 13.74
C ILE A 337 7.47 -15.95 13.99
N VAL A 338 7.56 -17.26 13.80
CA VAL A 338 6.45 -18.20 14.05
C VAL A 338 6.02 -18.16 15.51
N ILE A 339 6.96 -18.21 16.47
CA ILE A 339 6.66 -18.11 17.90
C ILE A 339 5.96 -16.78 18.21
N MET A 340 6.48 -15.65 17.71
CA MET A 340 5.84 -14.34 17.89
C MET A 340 4.41 -14.33 17.31
N ARG A 341 4.19 -14.92 16.13
CA ARG A 341 2.85 -14.98 15.52
C ARG A 341 1.89 -15.94 16.20
N ILE A 342 2.40 -16.99 16.87
CA ILE A 342 1.59 -17.85 17.75
C ILE A 342 1.17 -17.06 18.99
N GLN A 343 2.10 -16.34 19.61
CA GLN A 343 1.83 -15.50 20.79
C GLN A 343 0.84 -14.38 20.48
N ASP A 344 0.90 -13.79 19.28
CA ASP A 344 -0.06 -12.79 18.81
C ASP A 344 -1.45 -13.38 18.50
N GLY A 345 -1.62 -14.72 18.53
CA GLY A 345 -2.85 -15.42 18.13
C GLY A 345 -3.12 -15.45 16.61
N LEU A 346 -2.34 -14.70 15.83
CA LEU A 346 -2.50 -14.58 14.38
C LEU A 346 -2.30 -15.90 13.63
N LEU A 347 -1.36 -16.74 14.09
CA LEU A 347 -1.13 -18.04 13.45
C LEU A 347 -2.27 -19.03 13.74
N ALA A 348 -2.84 -19.00 14.94
CA ALA A 348 -3.99 -19.82 15.29
C ALA A 348 -5.20 -19.48 14.41
N GLU A 349 -5.50 -18.19 14.24
CA GLU A 349 -6.57 -17.72 13.35
C GLU A 349 -6.32 -18.11 11.88
N ALA A 350 -5.06 -18.01 11.41
CA ALA A 350 -4.68 -18.43 10.07
C ALA A 350 -4.86 -19.94 9.83
N ILE A 351 -4.56 -20.77 10.84
CA ILE A 351 -4.72 -22.23 10.78
C ILE A 351 -6.21 -22.60 10.80
N GLU A 352 -6.99 -22.03 11.71
CA GLU A 352 -8.45 -22.25 11.80
C GLU A 352 -9.17 -21.87 10.50
N ARG A 353 -8.66 -20.86 9.80
CA ARG A 353 -9.20 -20.38 8.52
C ARG A 353 -8.31 -20.74 7.34
N SER A 354 -7.71 -21.94 7.34
CA SER A 354 -6.80 -22.41 6.29
C SER A 354 -7.39 -22.32 4.87
N ASN A 355 -8.69 -22.55 4.72
CA ASN A 355 -9.44 -22.40 3.46
C ASN A 355 -9.50 -20.96 2.92
N VAL A 356 -9.25 -19.95 3.76
CA VAL A 356 -9.10 -18.54 3.36
C VAL A 356 -7.63 -18.18 3.25
N PHE A 357 -6.83 -18.60 4.23
CA PHE A 357 -5.42 -18.26 4.33
C PHE A 357 -4.59 -18.79 3.16
N LEU A 358 -4.73 -20.06 2.79
CA LEU A 358 -3.95 -20.66 1.70
C LEU A 358 -4.22 -19.97 0.34
N PRO A 359 -5.48 -19.76 -0.09
CA PRO A 359 -5.75 -18.96 -1.27
C PRO A 359 -5.21 -17.54 -1.19
N LEU A 360 -5.26 -16.92 0.00
CA LEU A 360 -4.73 -15.57 0.19
C LEU A 360 -3.20 -15.54 0.01
N VAL A 361 -2.46 -16.46 0.61
CA VAL A 361 -1.00 -16.60 0.44
C VAL A 361 -0.67 -16.86 -1.02
N PHE A 362 -1.40 -17.75 -1.68
CA PHE A 362 -1.20 -18.02 -3.09
C PHE A 362 -1.40 -16.75 -3.93
N LYS A 363 -2.53 -16.05 -3.76
CA LYS A 363 -2.88 -14.86 -4.56
C LYS A 363 -2.00 -13.65 -4.28
N THR A 364 -1.59 -13.43 -3.03
CA THR A 364 -0.87 -12.21 -2.62
C THR A 364 0.65 -12.36 -2.61
N ILE A 365 1.17 -13.58 -2.54
CA ILE A 365 2.61 -13.85 -2.46
C ILE A 365 3.07 -14.72 -3.62
N LEU A 366 2.59 -15.96 -3.71
CA LEU A 366 3.15 -16.95 -4.65
C LEU A 366 2.89 -16.58 -6.11
N LEU A 367 1.66 -16.18 -6.43
CA LEU A 367 1.26 -15.78 -7.78
C LEU A 367 2.03 -14.53 -8.25
N PRO A 368 2.12 -13.43 -7.48
CA PRO A 368 2.96 -12.30 -7.86
C PRO A 368 4.44 -12.66 -8.06
N ILE A 369 5.03 -13.49 -7.19
CA ILE A 369 6.42 -13.93 -7.36
C ILE A 369 6.58 -14.75 -8.65
N PHE A 370 5.67 -15.70 -8.90
CA PHE A 370 5.69 -16.51 -10.11
C PHE A 370 5.58 -15.65 -11.37
N LEU A 371 4.60 -14.73 -11.42
CA LEU A 371 4.39 -13.82 -12.54
C LEU A 371 5.58 -12.86 -12.72
N LEU A 372 6.23 -12.42 -11.65
CA LEU A 372 7.42 -11.59 -11.69
C LEU A 372 8.60 -12.33 -12.31
N VAL A 373 8.86 -13.54 -11.83
CA VAL A 373 9.90 -14.40 -12.38
C VAL A 373 9.64 -14.70 -13.87
N TRP A 374 8.40 -15.05 -14.22
CA TRP A 374 8.00 -15.29 -15.60
C TRP A 374 8.22 -14.07 -16.48
N THR A 375 7.75 -12.90 -16.03
CA THR A 375 7.86 -11.63 -16.75
C THR A 375 9.32 -11.24 -16.98
N ILE A 376 10.15 -11.25 -15.94
CA ILE A 376 11.56 -10.87 -16.02
C ILE A 376 12.36 -11.82 -16.94
N ARG A 377 12.00 -13.11 -16.98
CA ARG A 377 12.66 -14.10 -17.85
C ARG A 377 12.16 -14.06 -19.30
N SER A 378 11.02 -13.42 -19.56
CA SER A 378 10.45 -13.33 -20.89
C SER A 378 11.42 -12.68 -21.89
N ARG A 379 11.34 -13.07 -23.15
CA ARG A 379 12.15 -12.45 -24.22
C ARG A 379 11.80 -10.97 -24.40
N TRP A 380 10.52 -10.63 -24.27
CA TRP A 380 10.02 -9.28 -24.41
C TRP A 380 10.62 -8.34 -23.35
N PHE A 381 10.58 -8.72 -22.07
CA PHE A 381 11.14 -7.89 -21.00
C PHE A 381 12.64 -7.69 -21.16
N ARG A 382 13.38 -8.75 -21.51
CA ARG A 382 14.83 -8.66 -21.78
C ARG A 382 15.15 -7.78 -22.99
N HIS A 383 14.33 -7.82 -24.03
CA HIS A 383 14.51 -6.97 -25.20
C HIS A 383 14.29 -5.49 -24.85
N LEU A 384 13.25 -5.19 -24.07
CA LEU A 384 12.95 -3.84 -23.62
C LEU A 384 14.06 -3.29 -22.71
N GLU A 385 14.56 -4.11 -21.79
CA GLU A 385 15.70 -3.76 -20.95
C GLU A 385 16.98 -3.52 -21.78
N ALA A 386 17.28 -4.40 -22.73
CA ALA A 386 18.45 -4.25 -23.61
C ALA A 386 18.38 -2.97 -24.45
N ARG A 387 17.19 -2.60 -24.92
CA ARG A 387 16.97 -1.35 -25.66
C ARG A 387 17.34 -0.13 -24.81
N ILE A 388 16.85 -0.06 -23.58
CA ILE A 388 17.18 1.03 -22.63
C ILE A 388 18.69 1.10 -22.36
N LEU A 389 19.35 -0.06 -22.25
CA LEU A 389 20.80 -0.12 -22.03
C LEU A 389 21.61 0.31 -23.27
N SER A 390 21.11 0.05 -24.48
CA SER A 390 21.81 0.34 -25.74
C SER A 390 21.70 1.79 -26.24
N GLU A 391 20.69 2.54 -25.83
CA GLU A 391 20.50 3.93 -26.29
C GLU A 391 21.70 4.79 -25.84
N PRO A 392 22.31 5.63 -26.70
CA PRO A 392 23.40 6.51 -26.30
C PRO A 392 22.93 7.49 -25.20
N SER A 393 23.80 7.73 -24.21
CA SER A 393 23.52 8.60 -23.05
C SER A 393 23.62 10.08 -23.39
#